data_AF-A0A9E5LAK9-F1
#
_entry.id   AF-A0A9E5LAK9-F1
#
_cell.length_a   1.000
_cell.length_b   1.000
_cell.length_c   1.000
_cell.angle_alpha   90.00
_cell.angle_beta   90.00
_cell.angle_gamma   90.00
#
_symmetry.space_group_name_H-M   'P 1'
#
loop_
_entity.id
_entity.type
_entity.pdbx_description
1 polymer ?
#
loop_
_entity_poly.entity_id
_entity_poly.type
_entity_poly.pdbx_seq_one_letter_code
_entity_poly.pdbx_strand_id
1 'polypeptide(L)'
;MELHRELLNNLDGAIAIFSISGELYHQNEAHAHLWDGLSTDPENRSTIQDASKLWQSRSKPTGLWGERRDFINQIDEREGWREDIIYENEQHISVQIVPLMGQHTAVCFTY
;
A
#
# COMPACT_ATOMS: atom_id res chain seq x y z
N MET A 1 16.82 8.29 -10.80
CA MET A 1 16.38 7.64 -9.55
C MET A 1 15.85 8.65 -8.54
N GLU A 2 16.39 9.88 -8.42
CA GLU A 2 15.93 10.86 -7.43
C GLU A 2 14.61 11.57 -7.78
N LEU A 3 14.40 11.93 -9.05
CA LEU A 3 13.17 12.61 -9.50
C LEU A 3 11.89 11.79 -9.26
N HIS A 4 11.97 10.45 -9.31
CA HIS A 4 10.83 9.57 -9.05
C HIS A 4 10.48 9.54 -7.55
N ARG A 5 11.50 9.56 -6.68
CA ARG A 5 11.33 9.65 -5.22
C ARG A 5 10.76 11.01 -4.80
N GLU A 6 11.22 12.08 -5.46
CA GLU A 6 10.79 13.45 -5.21
C GLU A 6 9.35 13.73 -5.67
N LEU A 7 8.91 13.11 -6.77
CA LEU A 7 7.50 13.14 -7.22
C LEU A 7 6.59 12.36 -6.27
N LEU A 8 7.02 11.18 -5.80
CA LEU A 8 6.26 10.38 -4.83
C LEU A 8 6.18 11.02 -3.44
N ASN A 9 7.16 11.85 -3.06
CA ASN A 9 7.15 12.62 -1.82
C ASN A 9 6.34 13.93 -1.91
N ASN A 10 6.09 14.45 -3.12
CA ASN A 10 5.24 15.63 -3.36
C ASN A 10 3.76 15.27 -3.64
N LEU A 11 3.43 13.99 -3.75
CA LEU A 11 2.05 13.54 -3.68
C LEU A 11 1.66 13.59 -2.20
N ASP A 12 0.61 14.36 -1.87
CA ASP A 12 0.03 14.48 -0.53
C ASP A 12 -0.61 13.14 -0.09
N GLY A 13 0.21 12.10 0.09
CA GLY A 13 -0.25 10.74 0.37
C GLY A 13 0.87 9.77 0.74
N ALA A 14 0.52 8.79 1.56
CA ALA A 14 1.37 7.66 1.89
C ALA A 14 1.41 6.67 0.72
N ILE A 15 2.59 6.21 0.30
CA ILE A 15 2.76 5.32 -0.86
C ILE A 15 3.65 4.13 -0.50
N ALA A 16 3.17 2.92 -0.82
CA ALA A 16 3.95 1.68 -0.84
C ALA A 16 3.99 1.10 -2.26
N ILE A 17 5.15 0.59 -2.69
CA ILE A 17 5.35 -0.02 -4.00
C ILE A 17 5.80 -1.46 -3.79
N PHE A 18 5.10 -2.40 -4.42
CA PHE A 18 5.39 -3.82 -4.40
C PHE A 18 5.97 -4.28 -5.74
N SER A 19 6.88 -5.24 -5.68
CA SER A 19 7.38 -5.97 -6.86
C SER A 19 6.34 -6.97 -7.36
N ILE A 20 6.63 -7.56 -8.53
CA ILE A 20 5.86 -8.69 -9.08
C ILE A 20 5.83 -9.92 -8.14
N SER A 21 6.87 -10.10 -7.31
CA SER A 21 6.92 -11.16 -6.29
C SER A 21 6.04 -10.84 -5.07
N GLY A 22 5.45 -9.64 -5.00
CA GLY A 22 4.66 -9.17 -3.87
C GLY A 22 5.52 -8.66 -2.71
N GLU A 23 6.81 -8.40 -2.92
CA GLU A 23 7.71 -7.85 -1.90
C GLU A 23 7.66 -6.32 -1.91
N LEU A 24 7.75 -5.70 -0.73
CA LEU A 24 7.79 -4.25 -0.60
C LEU A 24 9.11 -3.74 -1.18
N TYR A 25 9.02 -3.17 -2.38
CA TYR A 25 10.13 -2.62 -3.12
C TYR A 25 10.54 -1.26 -2.55
N HIS A 26 9.56 -0.40 -2.26
CA HIS A 26 9.76 0.96 -1.76
C HIS A 26 8.56 1.43 -0.94
N GLN A 27 8.79 2.33 0.01
CA GLN A 27 7.75 3.10 0.69
C GLN A 27 8.24 4.54 0.92
N ASN A 28 7.34 5.53 0.91
CA ASN A 28 7.70 6.90 1.26
C ASN A 28 7.62 7.15 2.78
N GLU A 29 8.13 8.29 3.24
CA GLU A 29 8.14 8.65 4.66
C GLU A 29 6.71 8.75 5.23
N ALA A 30 5.76 9.30 4.45
CA ALA A 30 4.36 9.37 4.85
C ALA A 30 3.76 7.97 5.11
N HIS A 31 4.09 6.98 4.28
CA HIS A 31 3.66 5.60 4.47
C HIS A 31 4.29 4.96 5.71
N ALA A 32 5.60 5.17 5.89
CA ALA A 32 6.31 4.68 7.06
C ALA A 32 5.73 5.28 8.36
N HIS A 33 5.40 6.57 8.36
CA HIS A 33 4.78 7.25 9.51
C HIS A 33 3.32 6.81 9.76
N LEU A 34 2.53 6.62 8.69
CA LEU A 34 1.13 6.24 8.82
C LEU A 34 0.99 4.81 9.36
N TRP A 35 1.72 3.87 8.79
CA TRP A 35 1.48 2.45 9.04
C TRP A 35 2.46 1.81 10.01
N ASP A 36 3.74 2.20 9.99
CA ASP A 36 4.85 1.70 10.81
C ASP A 36 4.96 0.17 10.96
N GLY A 37 6.17 -0.38 10.77
CA GLY A 37 6.41 -1.82 10.92
C GLY A 37 6.43 -2.64 9.64
N LEU A 38 6.62 -2.01 8.48
CA LEU A 38 7.04 -2.69 7.25
C LEU A 38 8.50 -2.36 6.93
N SER A 39 9.22 -3.36 6.45
CA SER A 39 10.62 -3.29 6.07
C SER A 39 10.79 -3.29 4.56
N THR A 40 11.60 -2.35 4.06
CA THR A 40 12.10 -2.32 2.68
C THR A 40 13.53 -2.88 2.56
N ASP A 41 14.10 -3.39 3.66
CA ASP A 41 15.45 -3.97 3.67
C ASP A 41 15.51 -5.19 2.74
N PRO A 42 16.42 -5.23 1.75
CA PRO A 42 16.60 -6.39 0.88
C PRO A 42 16.74 -7.74 1.58
N GLU A 43 17.30 -7.78 2.80
CA GLU A 43 17.49 -9.03 3.56
C GLU A 43 16.23 -9.50 4.30
N ASN A 44 15.25 -8.59 4.49
CA ASN A 44 14.01 -8.86 5.23
C ASN A 44 12.88 -7.98 4.70
N ARG A 45 12.56 -8.10 3.41
CA ARG A 45 11.47 -7.32 2.79
C ARG A 45 10.13 -7.81 3.31
N SER A 46 9.30 -6.88 3.77
CA SER A 46 7.90 -7.19 4.06
C SER A 46 7.16 -7.53 2.78
N THR A 47 6.21 -8.45 2.88
CA THR A 47 5.36 -8.82 1.74
C THR A 47 4.08 -8.00 1.71
N ILE A 48 3.38 -8.01 0.59
CA ILE A 48 2.04 -7.46 0.49
C ILE A 48 1.08 -8.16 1.46
N GLN A 49 1.29 -9.44 1.77
CA GLN A 49 0.50 -10.13 2.78
C GLN A 49 0.75 -9.60 4.18
N ASP A 50 1.97 -9.16 4.50
CA ASP A 50 2.28 -8.53 5.79
C ASP A 50 1.73 -7.12 5.85
N ALA A 51 1.83 -6.37 4.75
CA ALA A 51 1.22 -5.05 4.61
C ALA A 51 -0.31 -5.10 4.77
N SER A 52 -1.00 -6.01 4.08
CA SER A 52 -2.46 -6.17 4.20
C SER A 52 -2.89 -6.54 5.62
N LYS A 53 -2.14 -7.41 6.32
CA LYS A 53 -2.43 -7.71 7.74
C LYS A 53 -2.28 -6.46 8.61
N LEU A 54 -1.21 -5.69 8.40
CA LEU A 54 -0.96 -4.46 9.16
C LEU A 54 -2.09 -3.46 8.95
N TRP A 55 -2.42 -3.18 7.69
CA TRP A 55 -3.48 -2.23 7.33
C TRP A 55 -4.83 -2.64 7.88
N GLN A 56 -5.19 -3.92 7.78
CA GLN A 56 -6.40 -4.47 8.37
C GLN A 56 -6.39 -4.36 9.89
N SER A 57 -5.27 -4.63 10.55
CA SER A 57 -5.17 -4.60 12.02
C SER A 57 -5.39 -3.20 12.63
N ARG A 58 -5.09 -2.15 11.86
CA ARG A 58 -5.24 -0.74 12.26
C ARG A 58 -6.41 -0.02 11.56
N SER A 59 -7.25 -0.76 10.85
CA SER A 59 -8.47 -0.23 10.23
C SER A 59 -9.70 -0.85 10.89
N LYS A 60 -10.81 -0.11 10.97
CA LYS A 60 -12.10 -0.72 11.34
C LYS A 60 -12.45 -1.81 10.31
N PRO A 61 -13.12 -2.90 10.72
CA PRO A 61 -13.54 -3.94 9.79
C PRO A 61 -14.42 -3.36 8.69
N THR A 62 -13.89 -3.27 7.48
CA THR A 62 -14.62 -2.93 6.27
C THR A 62 -14.65 -4.17 5.37
N GLY A 63 -15.62 -4.24 4.45
CA GLY A 63 -15.63 -5.29 3.42
C GLY A 63 -14.41 -5.25 2.49
N LEU A 64 -13.63 -4.15 2.54
CA LEU A 64 -12.46 -3.93 1.71
C LEU A 64 -11.35 -4.95 1.92
N TRP A 65 -11.06 -5.26 3.18
CA TRP A 65 -10.00 -6.20 3.56
C TRP A 65 -10.51 -7.66 3.56
N GLY A 66 -11.71 -7.89 3.02
CA GLY A 66 -12.60 -9.02 3.29
C GLY A 66 -12.04 -10.39 2.97
N GLU A 67 -11.19 -10.56 1.96
CA GLU A 67 -10.46 -11.80 1.77
C GLU A 67 -9.01 -11.49 1.39
N ARG A 68 -8.04 -11.96 2.20
CA ARG A 68 -6.59 -11.85 1.93
C ARG A 68 -6.20 -12.34 0.53
N ARG A 69 -7.05 -13.16 -0.09
CA ARG A 69 -6.89 -13.71 -1.43
C ARG A 69 -7.46 -12.79 -2.51
N ASP A 70 -8.57 -12.11 -2.23
CA ASP A 70 -9.19 -11.18 -3.17
C ASP A 70 -8.37 -9.92 -3.35
N PHE A 71 -7.74 -9.38 -2.30
CA PHE A 71 -6.87 -8.20 -2.46
C PHE A 71 -5.69 -8.48 -3.43
N ILE A 72 -5.10 -9.67 -3.36
CA ILE A 72 -4.02 -10.09 -4.25
C ILE A 72 -4.56 -10.37 -5.66
N ASN A 73 -5.70 -11.05 -5.77
CA ASN A 73 -6.34 -11.34 -7.05
C ASN A 73 -6.82 -10.05 -7.76
N GLN A 74 -7.34 -9.07 -7.02
CA GLN A 74 -7.77 -7.77 -7.52
C GLN A 74 -6.58 -6.95 -8.03
N ILE A 75 -5.39 -7.12 -7.46
CA ILE A 75 -4.15 -6.54 -7.99
C ILE A 75 -3.75 -7.25 -9.30
N ASP A 76 -3.94 -8.57 -9.36
CA ASP A 76 -3.62 -9.39 -10.54
C ASP A 76 -4.54 -9.06 -11.73
N GLU A 77 -5.78 -8.64 -11.47
CA GLU A 77 -6.72 -8.13 -12.48
C GLU A 77 -6.27 -6.80 -13.12
N ARG A 78 -5.25 -6.14 -12.55
CA ARG A 78 -4.64 -4.87 -13.05
C ARG A 78 -5.63 -3.74 -13.32
N GLU A 79 -6.84 -3.81 -12.77
CA GLU A 79 -7.74 -2.67 -12.74
C GLU A 79 -7.40 -1.83 -11.51
N GLY A 80 -6.96 -0.59 -11.74
CA GLY A 80 -6.74 0.35 -10.66
C GLY A 80 -8.08 0.69 -10.00
N TRP A 81 -8.17 0.50 -8.69
CA TRP A 81 -9.37 0.76 -7.91
C TRP A 81 -9.09 1.68 -6.72
N ARG A 82 -10.14 2.31 -6.21
CA ARG A 82 -10.09 3.22 -5.06
C ARG A 82 -11.24 2.93 -4.11
N GLU A 83 -10.94 2.84 -2.82
CA GLU A 83 -11.90 2.59 -1.76
C GLU A 83 -11.49 3.33 -0.48
N ASP A 84 -12.46 3.63 0.39
CA ASP A 84 -12.20 4.35 1.63
C ASP A 84 -12.19 3.40 2.83
N ILE A 85 -11.22 3.60 3.74
CA ILE A 85 -11.13 2.92 5.02
C ILE A 85 -11.31 3.92 6.17
N ILE A 86 -11.70 3.39 7.33
CA ILE A 86 -11.67 4.14 8.58
C ILE A 86 -10.48 3.62 9.38
N TYR A 87 -9.49 4.48 9.58
CA TYR A 87 -8.31 4.20 10.40
C TYR A 87 -8.71 4.17 11.89
N GLU A 88 -7.87 3.56 12.73
CA GLU A 88 -8.14 3.36 14.16
C GLU A 88 -8.42 4.66 14.95
N ASN A 89 -7.93 5.79 14.47
CA ASN A 89 -8.19 7.13 15.02
C ASN A 89 -9.46 7.80 14.47
N GLU A 90 -10.34 7.05 13.80
CA GLU A 90 -11.57 7.51 13.12
C GLU A 90 -11.34 8.39 11.88
N GLN A 91 -10.10 8.51 11.41
CA GLN A 91 -9.77 9.21 10.17
C GLN A 91 -10.19 8.39 8.96
N HIS A 92 -10.77 9.06 7.97
CA HIS A 92 -11.06 8.48 6.67
C HIS A 92 -9.80 8.53 5.82
N ILE A 93 -9.39 7.39 5.27
CA ILE A 93 -8.25 7.28 4.37
C ILE A 93 -8.73 6.65 3.07
N SER A 94 -8.54 7.33 1.96
CA SER A 94 -8.78 6.78 0.63
C SER A 94 -7.56 5.96 0.20
N VAL A 95 -7.79 4.69 -0.08
CA VAL A 95 -6.81 3.72 -0.55
C VAL A 95 -6.99 3.55 -2.05
N GLN A 96 -5.91 3.69 -2.81
CA GLN A 96 -5.91 3.47 -4.24
C GLN A 96 -4.82 2.50 -4.64
N ILE A 97 -5.18 1.48 -5.43
CA ILE A 97 -4.21 0.59 -6.07
C ILE A 97 -3.94 1.07 -7.48
N VAL A 98 -2.66 1.18 -7.83
CA VAL A 98 -2.22 1.62 -9.15
C VAL A 98 -1.24 0.59 -9.71
N PRO A 99 -1.62 -0.14 -10.78
CA PRO A 99 -0.68 -0.97 -11.52
C PRO A 99 0.38 -0.08 -12.18
N LEU A 100 1.66 -0.42 -12.02
CA LEU A 100 2.77 0.30 -12.60
C LEU A 100 3.42 -0.49 -13.75
N MET A 101 4.18 0.21 -14.58
CA MET A 101 5.03 -0.40 -15.60
C MET A 101 6.01 -1.40 -14.97
N GLY A 102 6.25 -2.53 -15.65
CA GLY A 102 7.17 -3.56 -15.15
C GLY A 102 6.57 -4.48 -14.07
N GLN A 103 5.25 -4.62 -14.01
CA GLN A 103 4.54 -5.52 -13.09
C GLN A 103 4.74 -5.19 -11.59
N HIS A 104 5.00 -3.92 -11.30
CA HIS A 104 4.96 -3.40 -9.94
C HIS A 104 3.57 -2.88 -9.63
N THR A 105 3.23 -2.80 -8.35
CA THR A 105 1.95 -2.27 -7.90
C THR A 105 2.20 -1.21 -6.83
N ALA A 106 1.65 -0.01 -7.02
CA ALA A 106 1.61 0.99 -5.97
C ALA A 106 0.29 0.91 -5.20
N VAL A 107 0.37 1.07 -3.89
CA VAL A 107 -0.76 1.30 -3.01
C VAL A 107 -0.58 2.67 -2.39
N CYS A 108 -1.53 3.56 -2.68
CA CYS A 108 -1.54 4.95 -2.25
C CYS A 108 -2.62 5.16 -1.20
N PHE A 109 -2.33 5.98 -0.21
CA PHE A 109 -3.21 6.33 0.91
C PHE A 109 -3.28 7.86 0.98
N THR A 110 -4.47 8.42 0.91
CA THR A 110 -4.73 9.87 0.96
C THR A 110 -5.76 10.14 2.05
N TYR A 111 -5.62 11.25 2.78
CA TYR A 111 -6.35 11.50 4.02
C TYR A 111 -6.80 12.95 4.17
#